data_AF-G3YCW8-F1
#
_entry.id   AF-G3YCW8-F1
#
_cell.length_a   1.000
_cell.length_b   1.000
_cell.length_c   1.000
_cell.angle_alpha   90.00
_cell.angle_beta   90.00
_cell.angle_gamma   90.00
#
_symmetry.space_group_name_H-M   'P 1'
#
loop_
_entity.id
_entity.type
_entity.pdbx_description
1 polymer ?
#
loop_
_entity_poly.entity_id
_entity_poly.type
_entity_poly.pdbx_seq_one_letter_code
_entity_poly.pdbx_strand_id
1 'polypeptide(L)'
;DLASPIRPHSIDILLFNPPYVPTPELPRLPSKEDNEEDKEVSRSEKFERESYFLSLTYAGGKDGMEITERLLADIPRVLSERGVAYVLLCAQNRPREVVERIQGWDVDMEGGKWCAELVGSSGVQAGWEKLVIVRVWRDF
;
A
#
# COMPACT_ATOMS: atom_id res chain seq x y z
N ASP A 1 -7.83 -5.41 -9.46
CA ASP A 1 -6.97 -4.29 -9.06
C ASP A 1 -7.47 -3.73 -7.73
N LEU A 2 -6.62 -3.16 -6.88
CA LEU A 2 -7.02 -2.74 -5.53
C LEU A 2 -8.16 -1.72 -5.57
N ALA A 3 -8.15 -0.82 -6.56
CA ALA A 3 -9.20 0.17 -6.75
C ALA A 3 -10.07 -0.11 -7.98
N SER A 4 -10.11 -1.35 -8.50
CA SER A 4 -10.94 -1.67 -9.68
C SER A 4 -12.45 -1.38 -9.51
N PRO A 5 -13.09 -1.57 -8.35
CA PRO A 5 -14.51 -1.22 -8.20
C PRO A 5 -14.73 0.30 -8.04
N ILE A 6 -13.67 1.10 -7.99
CA ILE A 6 -13.74 2.55 -7.80
C ILE A 6 -13.87 3.25 -9.14
N ARG A 7 -14.84 4.17 -9.22
CA ARG A 7 -15.04 5.04 -10.37
C ARG A 7 -13.77 5.88 -10.61
N PRO A 8 -13.30 6.03 -11.87
CA PRO A 8 -12.19 6.94 -12.17
C PRO A 8 -12.43 8.36 -11.66
N HIS A 9 -11.35 9.04 -11.27
CA HIS A 9 -11.35 10.45 -10.86
C HIS A 9 -12.34 10.82 -9.74
N SER A 10 -12.60 9.89 -8.82
CA SER A 10 -13.61 10.08 -7.76
C SER A 10 -13.06 10.20 -6.35
N ILE A 11 -11.76 9.93 -6.14
CA ILE A 11 -11.14 10.00 -4.82
C ILE A 11 -10.47 11.36 -4.61
N ASP A 12 -11.01 12.15 -3.67
CA ASP A 12 -10.37 13.40 -3.22
C ASP A 12 -9.24 13.14 -2.21
N ILE A 13 -9.39 12.13 -1.34
CA ILE A 13 -8.39 11.75 -0.35
C ILE A 13 -8.23 10.23 -0.36
N LEU A 14 -7.03 9.75 -0.67
CA LEU A 14 -6.65 8.35 -0.58
C LEU A 14 -5.68 8.17 0.59
N LEU A 15 -6.00 7.27 1.52
CA LEU A 15 -5.09 6.86 2.59
C LEU A 15 -4.76 5.39 2.40
N PHE A 16 -3.48 5.04 2.44
CA PHE A 16 -3.05 3.66 2.37
C PHE A 16 -1.98 3.32 3.39
N ASN A 17 -2.31 2.36 4.24
CA ASN A 17 -1.39 1.68 5.13
C ASN A 17 -1.17 0.25 4.57
N PRO A 18 -0.26 0.08 3.60
CA PRO A 18 -0.04 -1.21 2.96
C PRO A 18 0.55 -2.26 3.91
N PRO A 19 0.49 -3.56 3.55
CA PRO A 19 1.44 -4.52 4.07
C PRO A 19 2.84 -4.18 3.49
N TYR A 20 3.63 -3.40 4.22
CA TYR A 20 4.91 -2.84 3.75
C TYR A 20 6.15 -3.61 4.21
N VAL A 21 5.99 -4.70 4.97
CA VAL A 21 7.13 -5.46 5.50
C VAL A 21 7.66 -6.41 4.43
N PRO A 22 8.97 -6.37 4.10
CA PRO A 22 9.54 -7.31 3.14
C PRO A 22 9.39 -8.76 3.60
N THR A 23 8.84 -9.59 2.72
CA THR A 23 8.71 -11.04 2.92
C THR A 23 9.15 -11.79 1.67
N PRO A 24 9.57 -13.07 1.77
CA PRO A 24 9.96 -13.85 0.59
C PRO A 24 8.86 -13.94 -0.48
N GLU A 25 7.60 -14.01 -0.04
CA GLU A 25 6.42 -14.11 -0.88
C GLU A 25 5.21 -13.43 -0.20
N LEU A 26 4.18 -13.17 -1.00
CA LEU A 26 2.88 -12.73 -0.50
C LEU A 26 2.10 -13.93 0.06
N PRO A 27 1.35 -13.76 1.15
CA PRO A 27 0.41 -14.78 1.59
C PRO A 27 -0.64 -15.02 0.50
N ARG A 28 -1.11 -16.27 0.39
CA ARG A 28 -2.24 -16.59 -0.49
C ARG A 28 -3.45 -15.73 -0.13
N LEU A 29 -4.27 -15.36 -1.11
CA LEU A 29 -5.52 -14.64 -0.82
C LEU A 29 -6.51 -15.56 -0.09
N PRO A 30 -7.30 -15.03 0.87
CA PRO A 30 -8.31 -15.82 1.55
C PRO A 30 -9.34 -16.39 0.57
N SER A 31 -9.63 -17.68 0.71
CA SER A 31 -10.75 -18.34 0.03
C SER A 31 -12.00 -18.29 0.91
N LYS A 32 -13.14 -18.73 0.37
CA LYS A 32 -14.37 -18.87 1.16
C LYS A 32 -14.21 -19.88 2.31
N GLU A 33 -13.37 -20.89 2.12
CA GLU A 33 -13.11 -21.95 3.10
C GLU A 33 -12.35 -21.42 4.32
N ASP A 34 -11.52 -20.38 4.12
CA ASP A 34 -10.76 -19.74 5.20
C ASP A 34 -11.61 -18.89 6.15
N ASN A 35 -12.85 -18.59 5.79
CA ASN A 35 -13.77 -17.77 6.58
C ASN A 35 -14.86 -18.60 7.28
N GLU A 36 -14.88 -19.92 7.10
CA GLU A 36 -15.81 -20.80 7.82
C GLU A 36 -15.34 -20.94 9.28
N GLU A 37 -16.08 -20.32 10.21
CA GLU A 37 -15.78 -20.35 11.66
C GLU A 37 -16.29 -21.62 12.35
N ASP A 38 -17.17 -22.39 11.70
CA ASP A 38 -17.97 -23.47 12.32
C ASP A 38 -17.31 -24.86 12.34
N LYS A 39 -16.03 -24.99 11.95
CA LYS A 39 -15.32 -26.27 12.04
C LYS A 39 -14.70 -26.40 13.44
N GLU A 40 -14.94 -27.51 14.13
CA GLU A 40 -14.12 -27.91 15.29
C GLU A 40 -12.70 -28.21 14.78
N VAL A 41 -11.83 -27.19 14.85
CA VAL A 41 -10.42 -27.27 14.43
C VAL A 41 -9.54 -27.46 15.65
N SER A 42 -8.45 -28.22 15.51
CA SER A 42 -7.47 -28.39 16.57
C SER A 42 -6.80 -27.07 16.97
N ARG A 43 -6.20 -27.01 18.16
CA ARG A 43 -5.47 -25.81 18.63
C ARG A 43 -4.34 -25.40 17.68
N SER A 44 -3.66 -26.36 17.06
CA SER A 44 -2.59 -26.09 16.07
C SER A 44 -3.14 -25.46 14.80
N GLU A 45 -4.24 -26.00 14.25
CA GLU A 45 -4.86 -25.46 13.04
C GLU A 45 -5.41 -24.04 13.27
N LYS A 46 -5.95 -23.78 14.47
CA LYS A 46 -6.36 -22.42 14.86
C LYS A 46 -5.19 -21.44 14.87
N PHE A 47 -4.06 -21.84 15.46
CA PHE A 47 -2.86 -21.01 15.51
C PHE A 47 -2.27 -20.73 14.12
N GLU A 48 -2.25 -21.74 13.24
CA GLU A 48 -1.83 -21.57 11.84
C GLU A 48 -2.73 -20.60 11.08
N ARG A 49 -4.06 -20.71 11.28
CA ARG A 49 -5.04 -19.79 10.69
C ARG A 49 -4.86 -18.35 11.18
N GLU A 50 -4.64 -18.15 12.49
CA GLU A 50 -4.37 -16.83 13.06
C GLU A 50 -3.05 -16.24 12.53
N SER A 51 -2.00 -17.06 12.44
CA SER A 51 -0.71 -16.64 11.87
C SER A 51 -0.83 -16.26 10.40
N TYR A 52 -1.63 -17.01 9.64
CA TYR A 52 -1.95 -16.69 8.25
C TYR A 52 -2.70 -15.36 8.13
N PHE A 53 -3.75 -15.13 8.92
CA PHE A 53 -4.47 -13.85 8.90
C PHE A 53 -3.60 -12.67 9.30
N LEU A 54 -2.71 -12.84 10.28
CA LEU A 54 -1.75 -11.82 10.66
C LEU A 54 -0.78 -11.52 9.50
N SER A 55 -0.33 -12.54 8.77
CA SER A 55 0.57 -12.35 7.64
C SER A 55 -0.03 -11.46 6.55
N LEU A 56 -1.36 -11.52 6.33
CA LEU A 56 -2.05 -10.65 5.35
C LEU A 56 -1.96 -9.16 5.70
N THR A 57 -1.76 -8.80 6.97
CA THR A 57 -1.74 -7.39 7.38
C THR A 57 -0.37 -6.74 7.21
N TYR A 58 0.71 -7.52 7.20
CA TYR A 58 2.08 -6.97 7.17
C TYR A 58 2.91 -7.43 5.98
N ALA A 59 2.71 -8.64 5.45
CA ALA A 59 3.58 -9.24 4.46
C ALA A 59 3.41 -8.61 3.07
N GLY A 60 4.39 -7.81 2.67
CA GLY A 60 4.37 -7.02 1.44
C GLY A 60 5.09 -7.66 0.26
N GLY A 61 5.61 -8.88 0.43
CA GLY A 61 6.37 -9.58 -0.61
C GLY A 61 7.72 -8.91 -0.86
N LYS A 62 8.19 -8.98 -2.11
CA LYS A 62 9.49 -8.43 -2.51
C LYS A 62 9.60 -6.94 -2.14
N ASP A 63 10.64 -6.62 -1.38
CA ASP A 63 10.93 -5.28 -0.85
C ASP A 63 9.77 -4.65 -0.04
N GLY A 64 8.74 -5.43 0.31
CA GLY A 64 7.51 -4.96 0.95
C GLY A 64 6.62 -4.13 0.03
N MET A 65 6.78 -4.26 -1.29
CA MET A 65 6.21 -3.32 -2.25
C MET A 65 5.22 -3.94 -3.23
N GLU A 66 5.01 -5.26 -3.24
CA GLU A 66 4.18 -5.88 -4.28
C GLU A 66 2.72 -5.41 -4.29
N ILE A 67 2.14 -5.14 -3.12
CA ILE A 67 0.78 -4.60 -2.99
C ILE A 67 0.80 -3.08 -3.19
N THR A 68 1.79 -2.41 -2.62
CA THR A 68 1.98 -0.96 -2.74
C THR A 68 2.08 -0.52 -4.19
N GLU A 69 2.88 -1.19 -5.02
CA GLU A 69 3.08 -0.85 -6.42
C GLU A 69 1.79 -0.98 -7.25
N ARG A 70 0.94 -1.95 -6.92
CA ARG A 70 -0.37 -2.11 -7.58
C ARG A 70 -1.24 -0.89 -7.29
N LEU A 71 -1.28 -0.41 -6.04
CA LEU A 71 -2.02 0.80 -5.71
C LEU A 71 -1.40 2.04 -6.39
N LEU A 72 -0.08 2.20 -6.33
CA LEU A 72 0.60 3.35 -6.94
C LEU A 72 0.29 3.45 -8.43
N ALA A 73 0.27 2.32 -9.15
CA ALA A 73 -0.11 2.28 -10.56
C ALA A 73 -1.58 2.70 -10.81
N ASP A 74 -2.46 2.50 -9.84
CA ASP A 74 -3.88 2.83 -9.91
C ASP A 74 -4.16 4.31 -9.58
N ILE A 75 -3.24 5.00 -8.88
CA ILE A 75 -3.41 6.40 -8.43
C ILE A 75 -3.84 7.35 -9.57
N PRO A 76 -3.17 7.38 -10.74
CA PRO A 76 -3.55 8.27 -11.84
C PRO A 76 -4.98 8.09 -12.33
N ARG A 77 -5.52 6.88 -12.22
CA ARG A 77 -6.88 6.55 -12.65
C ARG A 77 -7.93 6.99 -11.64
N VAL A 78 -7.64 6.90 -10.34
CA VAL A 78 -8.68 6.99 -9.29
C VAL A 78 -8.75 8.34 -8.58
N LEU A 79 -7.64 9.07 -8.49
CA LEU A 79 -7.64 10.39 -7.85
C LEU A 79 -8.42 11.41 -8.71
N SER A 80 -9.24 12.22 -8.05
CA SER A 80 -9.90 13.38 -8.64
C SER A 80 -8.86 14.46 -9.01
N GLU A 81 -9.26 15.51 -9.72
CA GLU A 81 -8.36 16.63 -10.08
C GLU A 81 -7.69 17.25 -8.85
N ARG A 82 -8.43 17.40 -7.75
CA ARG A 82 -7.90 17.95 -6.49
C ARG A 82 -7.43 16.85 -5.52
N GLY A 83 -7.34 15.62 -6.02
CA GLY A 83 -7.09 14.43 -5.23
C GLY A 83 -5.67 14.38 -4.66
N VAL A 84 -5.55 13.86 -3.45
CA VAL A 84 -4.27 13.59 -2.80
C VAL A 84 -4.24 12.19 -2.22
N ALA A 85 -3.12 11.49 -2.40
CA ALA A 85 -2.87 10.20 -1.76
C ALA A 85 -1.77 10.31 -0.70
N TYR A 86 -1.95 9.59 0.41
CA TYR A 86 -0.95 9.41 1.46
C TYR A 86 -0.68 7.92 1.65
N VAL A 87 0.57 7.50 1.45
CA VAL A 87 1.00 6.10 1.52
C VAL A 87 2.06 5.94 2.60
N LEU A 88 1.80 5.06 3.57
CA LEU A 88 2.75 4.73 4.63
C LEU A 88 3.79 3.72 4.13
N LEU A 89 5.07 4.00 4.36
CA LEU A 89 6.20 3.14 4.01
C LEU A 89 7.19 3.06 5.17
N CYS A 90 8.00 2.02 5.21
CA CYS A 90 9.18 1.91 6.05
C CYS A 90 10.47 2.23 5.26
N ALA A 91 11.61 2.31 5.96
CA ALA A 91 12.91 2.58 5.33
C ALA A 91 13.29 1.55 4.24
N GLN A 92 12.92 0.28 4.42
CA GLN A 92 13.25 -0.79 3.46
C GLN A 92 12.51 -0.66 2.13
N ASN A 93 11.36 0.03 2.10
CA ASN A 93 10.60 0.29 0.89
C ASN A 93 11.23 1.39 0.00
N ARG A 94 12.35 1.98 0.43
CA ARG A 94 13.10 3.02 -0.31
C ARG A 94 12.19 4.19 -0.73
N PRO A 95 11.57 4.88 0.23
CA PRO A 95 10.56 5.91 -0.04
C PRO A 95 11.05 7.06 -0.92
N ARG A 96 12.37 7.36 -0.93
CA ARG A 96 12.97 8.35 -1.83
C ARG A 96 12.90 7.92 -3.30
N GLU A 97 13.24 6.66 -3.58
CA GLU A 97 13.14 6.11 -4.94
C GLU A 97 11.69 6.08 -5.43
N VAL A 98 10.74 5.81 -4.50
CA VAL A 98 9.29 5.90 -4.79
C VAL A 98 8.90 7.32 -5.19
N VAL A 99 9.32 8.33 -4.43
CA VAL A 99 9.05 9.75 -4.75
C VAL A 99 9.64 10.13 -6.10
N GLU A 100 10.91 9.83 -6.35
CA GLU A 100 11.59 10.16 -7.61
C GLU A 100 10.89 9.54 -8.82
N ARG A 101 10.46 8.29 -8.72
CA ARG A 101 9.71 7.61 -9.78
C ARG A 101 8.34 8.23 -10.03
N ILE A 102 7.60 8.59 -8.98
CA ILE A 102 6.28 9.22 -9.12
C ILE A 102 6.41 10.60 -9.77
N GLN A 103 7.43 11.38 -9.40
CA GLN A 103 7.74 12.66 -10.02
C GLN A 103 8.14 12.53 -11.50
N GLY A 104 8.54 11.34 -11.94
CA GLY A 104 8.84 10.99 -13.33
C GLY A 104 7.66 10.42 -14.10
N TRP A 105 6.46 10.33 -13.53
CA TRP A 105 5.26 9.95 -14.28
C TRP A 105 4.93 10.98 -15.36
N ASP A 106 4.45 10.51 -16.50
CA ASP A 106 4.01 11.37 -17.58
C ASP A 106 2.89 12.31 -17.11
N VAL A 107 2.88 13.52 -17.68
CA VAL A 107 1.73 14.43 -17.54
C VAL A 107 0.47 13.71 -17.98
N ASP A 108 -0.59 13.86 -17.20
CA ASP A 108 -1.87 13.28 -17.55
C ASP A 108 -2.48 13.97 -18.79
N MET A 109 -3.57 13.41 -19.32
CA MET A 109 -4.26 14.00 -20.48
C MET A 109 -4.81 15.41 -20.23
N GLU A 110 -4.90 15.82 -18.95
CA GLU A 110 -5.43 17.10 -18.48
C GLU A 110 -4.31 18.13 -18.25
N GLY A 111 -3.04 17.75 -18.44
CA GLY A 111 -1.86 18.60 -18.34
C GLY A 111 -1.28 18.75 -16.93
N GLY A 112 -1.81 18.01 -15.94
CA GLY A 112 -1.35 18.04 -14.55
C GLY A 112 -0.02 17.31 -14.38
N LYS A 113 0.94 17.94 -13.70
CA LYS A 113 2.23 17.32 -13.34
C LYS A 113 2.07 16.53 -12.05
N TRP A 114 2.54 15.28 -12.04
CA TRP A 114 2.59 14.47 -10.83
C TRP A 114 3.67 14.98 -9.86
N CYS A 115 3.26 15.20 -8.63
CA CYS A 115 4.09 15.61 -7.53
C CYS A 115 4.08 14.54 -6.43
N ALA A 116 5.23 14.34 -5.79
CA ALA A 116 5.32 13.53 -4.59
C ALA A 116 6.35 14.11 -3.62
N GLU A 117 6.10 13.95 -2.32
CA GLU A 117 7.01 14.39 -1.27
C GLU A 117 6.90 13.52 0.00
N LEU A 118 7.92 13.57 0.86
CA LEU A 118 7.87 12.94 2.18
C LEU A 118 7.32 13.95 3.20
N VAL A 119 6.15 13.70 3.78
CA VAL A 119 5.42 14.69 4.62
C VAL A 119 5.43 14.38 6.12
N GLY A 120 5.88 13.20 6.53
CA GLY A 120 5.92 12.83 7.94
C GLY A 120 6.86 11.66 8.18
N SER A 121 7.44 11.58 9.38
CA SER A 121 8.23 10.43 9.82
C SER A 121 8.02 10.15 11.30
N SER A 122 8.09 8.88 11.70
CA SER A 122 7.86 8.43 13.09
C SER A 122 8.97 8.84 14.10
N GLY A 123 10.04 9.52 13.66
CA GLY A 123 11.16 9.93 14.53
C GLY A 123 12.27 8.88 14.66
N VAL A 124 13.14 9.03 15.68
CA VAL A 124 14.39 8.25 15.86
C VAL A 124 14.28 7.13 16.90
N GLN A 125 13.16 6.98 17.59
CA GLN A 125 13.03 5.94 18.61
C GLN A 125 12.58 4.61 18.01
N ALA A 126 13.55 3.69 18.00
CA ALA A 126 13.46 2.23 18.00
C ALA A 126 13.41 1.48 16.64
N GLY A 127 14.60 1.07 16.17
CA GLY A 127 14.74 -0.12 15.32
C GLY A 127 14.41 0.02 13.84
N TRP A 128 14.11 -1.12 13.20
CA TRP A 128 13.80 -1.32 11.76
C TRP A 128 12.59 -0.48 11.24
N GLU A 129 12.03 0.41 12.06
CA GLU A 129 10.67 0.96 12.00
C GLU A 129 10.64 2.46 11.72
N LYS A 130 11.61 3.01 10.96
CA LYS A 130 11.45 4.38 10.48
C LYS A 130 10.35 4.40 9.43
N LEU A 131 9.14 4.73 9.89
CA LEU A 131 7.97 4.91 9.06
C LEU A 131 7.98 6.33 8.48
N VAL A 132 7.58 6.44 7.23
CA VAL A 132 7.44 7.70 6.51
C VAL A 132 6.15 7.70 5.70
N ILE A 133 5.58 8.88 5.55
CA ILE A 133 4.40 9.08 4.70
C ILE A 133 4.85 9.74 3.40
N VAL A 134 4.55 9.08 2.28
CA VAL A 134 4.66 9.67 0.94
C VAL A 134 3.31 10.31 0.60
N ARG A 135 3.33 11.59 0.27
CA ARG A 135 2.18 12.30 -0.30
C ARG A 135 2.32 12.34 -1.82
N VAL A 136 1.22 12.12 -2.54
CA VAL A 136 1.16 12.15 -4.01
C VAL A 136 -0.04 12.99 -4.46
N TRP A 137 0.15 13.91 -5.41
CA TRP A 137 -0.91 14.77 -5.94
C TRP A 137 -0.57 15.29 -7.35
N ARG A 138 -1.52 15.98 -7.97
CA ARG A 138 -1.34 16.71 -9.24
C ARG A 138 -1.22 18.21 -9.00
N ASP A 139 -0.27 18.84 -9.67
CA ASP A 139 -0.12 20.29 -9.76
C ASP A 139 -0.48 20.74 -11.18
N PHE A 140 -1.36 21.74 -11.30
CA PHE A 140 -1.90 22.25 -12.57
C PHE A 140 -1.45 23.68 -12.82
#